data_AF-A0A9P0TGF6-F1
#
_entry.id   AF-A0A9P0TGF6-F1
#
_cell.length_a   1.000
_cell.length_b   1.000
_cell.length_c   1.000
_cell.angle_alpha   90.00
_cell.angle_beta   90.00
_cell.angle_gamma   90.00
#
_symmetry.space_group_name_H-M   'P 1'
#
loop_
_entity.id
_entity.type
_entity.pdbx_description
1 polymer ?
#
loop_
_entity_poly.entity_id
_entity_poly.type
_entity_poly.pdbx_seq_one_letter_code
_entity_poly.pdbx_strand_id
1 'polypeptide(L)'
;MKPLIIFCVLLLASSISSETPAAQCVGQEFDNLQERIQITPCGKSRCKLTKGSVTTVTFKFKPKTVVKSLTNDVYADIAGLPLPFLGVTGSDACPNVKKAEDGSPAPCPLQPDQEYVYTNIFPIESYYPQVNLRVHWALHDGKRDVICFEVPAVISPGKKKA
;
A
#
# COMPACT_ATOMS: atom_id res chain seq x y z
N MET A 1 -8.23 34.69 -48.32
CA MET A 1 -8.59 33.41 -47.69
C MET A 1 -7.75 33.26 -46.44
N LYS A 2 -8.33 33.43 -45.25
CA LYS A 2 -7.60 33.45 -43.96
C LYS A 2 -7.76 32.08 -43.29
N PRO A 3 -6.69 31.42 -42.81
CA PRO A 3 -6.82 30.10 -42.20
C PRO A 3 -7.45 30.23 -40.81
N LEU A 4 -8.47 29.40 -40.57
CA LEU A 4 -9.16 29.24 -39.31
C LEU A 4 -8.22 28.48 -38.36
N ILE A 5 -7.65 29.15 -37.36
CA ILE A 5 -6.87 28.51 -36.30
C ILE A 5 -7.85 27.83 -35.35
N ILE A 6 -7.97 26.51 -35.46
CA ILE A 6 -8.73 25.66 -34.53
C ILE A 6 -7.88 25.51 -33.25
N PHE A 7 -8.29 26.20 -32.19
CA PHE A 7 -7.68 26.08 -30.87
C PHE A 7 -8.25 24.82 -30.19
N CYS A 8 -7.55 23.70 -30.34
CA CYS A 8 -7.90 22.44 -29.68
C CYS A 8 -7.51 22.54 -28.19
N VAL A 9 -8.47 22.91 -27.35
CA VAL A 9 -8.30 22.92 -25.89
C VAL A 9 -8.26 21.47 -25.40
N LEU A 10 -7.05 20.93 -25.22
CA LEU A 10 -6.80 19.67 -24.54
C LEU A 10 -7.19 19.82 -23.06
N LEU A 11 -8.37 19.30 -22.70
CA LEU A 11 -8.80 19.07 -21.32
C LEU A 11 -7.88 18.01 -20.69
N LEU A 12 -6.81 18.46 -20.04
CA LEU A 12 -6.03 17.63 -19.12
C LEU A 12 -6.93 17.28 -17.93
N ALA A 13 -7.55 16.11 -17.98
CA ALA A 13 -8.16 15.50 -16.81
C ALA A 13 -7.03 15.21 -15.81
N SER A 14 -6.81 16.13 -14.87
CA SER A 14 -5.91 15.93 -13.74
C SER A 14 -6.50 14.82 -12.88
N SER A 15 -6.02 13.60 -13.08
CA SER A 15 -6.25 12.49 -12.16
C SER A 15 -5.70 12.92 -10.80
N ILE A 16 -6.60 13.19 -9.86
CA ILE A 16 -6.25 13.44 -8.46
C ILE A 16 -5.69 12.12 -7.93
N SER A 17 -4.38 11.93 -8.08
CA SER A 17 -3.68 10.85 -7.41
C SER A 17 -3.70 11.19 -5.93
N SER A 18 -4.58 10.53 -5.17
CA SER A 18 -4.63 10.72 -3.73
C SER A 18 -3.39 10.07 -3.14
N GLU A 19 -2.34 10.86 -2.99
CA GLU A 19 -1.11 10.47 -2.33
C GLU A 19 -1.42 9.90 -0.95
N THR A 20 -0.91 8.69 -0.68
CA THR A 20 -1.11 8.04 0.62
C THR A 20 -0.20 8.73 1.63
N PRO A 21 -0.69 9.13 2.82
CA PRO A 21 0.12 9.82 3.83
C PRO A 21 1.06 8.86 4.56
N ALA A 22 1.96 8.22 3.82
CA ALA A 22 2.90 7.24 4.32
C ALA A 22 4.14 7.92 4.94
N ALA A 23 4.64 7.33 6.04
CA ALA A 23 5.89 7.67 6.68
C ALA A 23 6.83 6.45 6.65
N GLN A 24 8.14 6.70 6.67
CA GLN A 24 9.15 5.65 6.83
C GLN A 24 9.02 5.03 8.22
N CYS A 25 9.31 3.75 8.35
CA CYS A 25 9.54 3.15 9.66
C CYS A 25 10.81 3.72 10.31
N VAL A 26 10.87 3.69 11.64
CA VAL A 26 12.02 4.19 12.40
C VAL A 26 13.31 3.49 11.96
N GLY A 27 14.33 4.26 11.60
CA GLY A 27 15.63 3.73 11.17
C GLY A 27 15.68 3.13 9.77
N GLN A 28 14.61 3.29 8.98
CA GLN A 28 14.54 2.89 7.58
C GLN A 28 14.48 4.13 6.68
N GLU A 29 15.00 4.00 5.46
CA GLU A 29 14.97 5.06 4.46
C GLU A 29 14.79 4.45 3.06
N PHE A 30 13.66 4.78 2.44
CA PHE A 30 13.29 4.38 1.10
C PHE A 30 13.03 5.61 0.22
N ASP A 31 13.74 5.72 -0.89
CA ASP A 31 13.60 6.84 -1.83
C ASP A 31 12.15 7.01 -2.32
N ASN A 32 11.62 8.24 -2.28
CA ASN A 32 10.29 8.61 -2.80
C ASN A 32 9.14 7.71 -2.31
N LEU A 33 9.19 7.29 -1.04
CA LEU A 33 8.23 6.33 -0.47
C LEU A 33 6.75 6.69 -0.71
N GLN A 34 6.37 7.96 -0.55
CA GLN A 34 4.98 8.39 -0.70
C GLN A 34 4.46 8.18 -2.13
N GLU A 35 5.29 8.46 -3.15
CA GLU A 35 4.98 8.23 -4.56
C GLU A 35 4.87 6.73 -4.91
N ARG A 36 5.50 5.88 -4.10
CA ARG A 36 5.54 4.43 -4.30
C ARG A 36 4.37 3.70 -3.67
N ILE A 37 3.58 4.34 -2.81
CA ILE A 37 2.52 3.69 -2.03
C ILE A 37 1.15 4.26 -2.38
N GLN A 38 0.25 3.36 -2.76
CA GLN A 38 -1.16 3.66 -2.93
C GLN A 38 -2.01 2.75 -2.04
N ILE A 39 -2.78 3.35 -1.14
CA ILE A 39 -3.85 2.67 -0.41
C ILE A 39 -5.19 3.21 -0.90
N THR A 40 -6.13 2.32 -1.20
CA THR A 40 -7.45 2.66 -1.72
C THR A 40 -8.55 1.89 -0.97
N PRO A 41 -9.59 2.57 -0.45
CA PRO A 41 -9.73 4.02 -0.36
C PRO A 41 -8.85 4.62 0.74
N CYS A 42 -8.21 5.77 0.48
CA CYS A 42 -7.48 6.54 1.48
C CYS A 42 -7.71 8.04 1.29
N GLY A 43 -7.72 8.80 2.39
CA GLY A 43 -7.80 10.26 2.36
C GLY A 43 -6.41 10.89 2.50
N LYS A 44 -6.32 12.20 2.20
CA LYS A 44 -5.05 12.95 2.16
C LYS A 44 -4.24 12.92 3.47
N SER A 45 -4.90 12.94 4.62
CA SER A 45 -4.22 13.00 5.93
C SER A 45 -4.27 11.69 6.72
N ARG A 46 -5.22 10.80 6.39
CA ARG A 46 -5.37 9.48 7.00
C ARG A 46 -6.22 8.57 6.12
N CYS A 47 -5.97 7.27 6.17
CA CYS A 47 -6.84 6.30 5.52
C CYS A 47 -8.09 6.00 6.36
N LYS A 48 -9.25 5.98 5.71
CA LYS A 48 -10.52 5.62 6.36
C LYS A 48 -10.84 4.16 6.05
N LEU A 49 -10.53 3.28 7.00
CA LEU A 49 -10.78 1.85 6.89
C LEU A 49 -12.22 1.57 7.34
N THR A 50 -13.11 1.33 6.39
CA THR A 50 -14.54 1.17 6.69
C THR A 50 -14.85 -0.29 7.04
N LYS A 51 -15.46 -0.54 8.18
CA LYS A 51 -15.87 -1.90 8.57
C LYS A 51 -16.74 -2.56 7.51
N GLY A 52 -16.46 -3.83 7.21
CA GLY A 52 -17.15 -4.62 6.20
C GLY A 52 -16.85 -4.20 4.76
N SER A 53 -15.83 -3.37 4.53
CA SER A 53 -15.33 -3.06 3.19
C SER A 53 -14.03 -3.81 2.90
N VAL A 54 -13.58 -3.73 1.65
CA VAL A 54 -12.23 -4.15 1.24
C VAL A 54 -11.32 -2.93 1.09
N THR A 55 -10.05 -3.13 1.35
CA THR A 55 -8.99 -2.15 1.11
C THR A 55 -7.94 -2.79 0.22
N THR A 56 -7.45 -2.02 -0.74
CA THR A 56 -6.32 -2.42 -1.59
C THR A 56 -5.11 -1.61 -1.20
N VAL A 57 -4.00 -2.28 -0.96
CA VAL A 57 -2.67 -1.66 -0.93
C VAL A 57 -1.91 -2.07 -2.18
N THR A 58 -1.22 -1.10 -2.77
CA THR A 58 -0.27 -1.33 -3.86
C THR A 58 0.97 -0.51 -3.58
N PHE A 59 2.14 -1.13 -3.63
CA PHE A 59 3.38 -0.37 -3.56
C PHE A 59 4.53 -0.95 -4.37
N LYS A 60 5.46 -0.07 -4.73
CA LYS A 60 6.70 -0.42 -5.40
C LYS A 60 7.83 -0.64 -4.42
N PHE A 61 8.63 -1.67 -4.64
CA PHE A 61 9.84 -1.95 -3.85
C PHE A 61 10.95 -2.51 -4.73
N LYS A 62 12.19 -2.38 -4.24
CA LYS A 62 13.39 -2.83 -4.95
C LYS A 62 14.34 -3.50 -3.96
N PRO A 63 14.38 -4.84 -3.89
CA PRO A 63 15.23 -5.54 -2.94
C PRO A 63 16.71 -5.34 -3.25
N LYS A 64 17.56 -5.37 -2.21
CA LYS A 64 19.02 -5.23 -2.34
C LYS A 64 19.78 -6.56 -2.40
N THR A 65 19.09 -7.65 -2.13
CA THR A 65 19.60 -9.01 -2.32
C THR A 65 18.52 -9.87 -2.94
N VAL A 66 18.89 -11.09 -3.32
CA VAL A 66 17.91 -12.12 -3.68
C VAL A 66 16.96 -12.35 -2.51
N VAL A 67 15.65 -12.24 -2.76
CA VAL A 67 14.58 -12.52 -1.80
C VAL A 67 13.97 -13.87 -2.16
N LYS A 68 14.14 -14.88 -1.29
CA LYS A 68 13.65 -16.25 -1.56
C LYS A 68 12.22 -16.49 -1.06
N SER A 69 11.82 -15.74 -0.05
CA SER A 69 10.51 -15.75 0.59
C SER A 69 10.19 -14.33 1.00
N LEU A 70 8.90 -13.99 1.04
CA LEU A 70 8.46 -12.66 1.41
C LEU A 70 7.17 -12.79 2.20
N THR A 71 7.15 -12.29 3.43
CA THR A 71 5.99 -12.39 4.33
C THR A 71 5.53 -10.98 4.71
N ASN A 72 4.22 -10.82 4.85
CA ASN A 72 3.64 -9.60 5.37
C ASN A 72 3.87 -9.52 6.89
N ASP A 73 4.45 -8.43 7.38
CA ASP A 73 4.43 -8.05 8.79
C ASP A 73 3.57 -6.79 8.94
N VAL A 74 2.34 -6.96 9.41
CA VAL A 74 1.31 -5.92 9.36
C VAL A 74 0.55 -5.86 10.68
N TYR A 75 0.58 -4.69 11.32
CA TYR A 75 -0.11 -4.45 12.58
C TYR A 75 -0.69 -3.03 12.66
N ALA A 76 -1.71 -2.88 13.48
CA ALA A 76 -2.22 -1.60 13.94
C ALA A 76 -1.55 -1.25 15.26
N ASP A 77 -0.81 -0.14 15.31
CA ASP A 77 -0.43 0.50 16.56
C ASP A 77 -1.61 1.33 17.06
N ILE A 78 -2.12 0.96 18.24
CA ILE A 78 -3.15 1.70 18.97
C ILE A 78 -2.55 2.12 20.30
N ALA A 79 -2.16 3.38 20.40
CA ALA A 79 -1.56 3.95 21.62
C ALA A 79 -0.32 3.16 22.11
N GLY A 80 0.54 2.71 21.18
CA GLY A 80 1.75 1.96 21.47
C GLY A 80 1.55 0.45 21.64
N LEU A 81 0.30 -0.04 21.51
CA LEU A 81 0.00 -1.47 21.51
C LEU A 81 -0.11 -1.99 20.07
N PRO A 82 0.83 -2.82 19.58
CA PRO A 82 0.74 -3.42 18.26
C PRO A 82 -0.26 -4.58 18.27
N LEU A 83 -1.30 -4.49 17.43
CA LEU A 83 -2.28 -5.54 17.20
C LEU A 83 -2.21 -6.04 15.75
N PRO A 84 -2.14 -7.36 15.51
CA PRO A 84 -2.00 -7.89 14.15
C PRO A 84 -3.23 -7.59 13.28
N PHE A 85 -3.01 -7.26 12.01
CA PHE A 85 -4.09 -7.30 11.02
C PHE A 85 -4.37 -8.76 10.62
N LEU A 86 -5.50 -9.29 11.10
CA LEU A 86 -5.85 -10.70 10.96
C LEU A 86 -6.02 -11.09 9.49
N GLY A 87 -5.45 -12.23 9.11
CA GLY A 87 -5.44 -12.73 7.74
C GLY A 87 -4.43 -12.04 6.81
N VAL A 88 -3.79 -10.96 7.24
CA VAL A 88 -2.75 -10.26 6.48
C VAL A 88 -1.37 -10.53 7.05
N THR A 89 -1.17 -10.31 8.35
CA THR A 89 0.14 -10.57 8.97
C THR A 89 0.51 -12.06 8.89
N GLY A 90 1.78 -12.35 8.64
CA GLY A 90 2.32 -13.70 8.45
C GLY A 90 1.96 -14.37 7.11
N SER A 91 1.15 -13.74 6.26
CA SER A 91 0.79 -14.30 4.95
C SER A 91 1.94 -14.20 3.94
N ASP A 92 2.03 -15.18 3.03
CA ASP A 92 2.98 -15.16 1.92
C ASP A 92 2.63 -14.03 0.93
N ALA A 93 3.59 -13.13 0.71
CA ALA A 93 3.49 -12.00 -0.19
C ALA A 93 3.92 -12.35 -1.62
N CYS A 94 4.73 -13.39 -1.82
CA CYS A 94 5.31 -13.74 -3.13
C CYS A 94 4.28 -13.89 -4.25
N PRO A 95 3.11 -14.56 -4.06
CA PRO A 95 2.11 -14.71 -5.12
C PRO A 95 1.53 -13.40 -5.65
N ASN A 96 1.64 -12.33 -4.85
CA ASN A 96 1.05 -11.03 -5.10
C ASN A 96 2.04 -10.01 -5.68
N VAL A 97 3.22 -10.48 -6.12
CA VAL A 97 4.28 -9.64 -6.68
C VAL A 97 4.28 -9.73 -8.21
N LYS A 98 4.47 -8.58 -8.86
CA LYS A 98 4.66 -8.43 -10.30
C LYS A 98 5.91 -7.61 -10.61
N LYS A 99 6.53 -7.81 -11.77
CA LYS A 99 7.60 -6.93 -12.24
C LYS A 99 7.02 -5.55 -12.58
N ALA A 100 7.71 -4.49 -12.19
CA ALA A 100 7.27 -3.13 -12.50
C ALA A 100 7.40 -2.78 -13.99
N GLU A 101 8.30 -3.45 -14.71
CA GLU A 101 8.60 -3.18 -16.13
C GLU A 101 7.46 -3.59 -17.07
N ASP A 102 6.98 -4.82 -16.94
CA ASP A 102 6.02 -5.43 -17.88
C ASP A 102 4.72 -5.91 -17.21
N GLY A 103 4.61 -5.82 -15.88
CA GLY A 103 3.45 -6.28 -15.12
C GLY A 103 3.30 -7.80 -15.05
N SER A 104 4.29 -8.58 -15.51
CA SER A 104 4.27 -10.03 -15.44
C SER A 104 4.35 -10.52 -13.97
N PRO A 105 3.69 -11.64 -13.62
CA PRO A 105 3.83 -12.25 -12.30
C PRO A 105 5.30 -12.55 -11.98
N ALA A 106 5.70 -12.23 -10.76
CA ALA A 106 7.05 -12.47 -10.25
C ALA A 106 6.98 -13.07 -8.84
N PRO A 107 6.48 -14.31 -8.69
CA PRO A 107 6.62 -15.00 -7.42
C PRO A 107 8.11 -15.16 -7.10
N CYS A 108 8.43 -15.24 -5.81
CA CYS A 108 9.80 -15.44 -5.36
C CYS A 108 10.44 -16.68 -6.03
N PRO A 109 11.75 -16.65 -6.33
CA PRO A 109 12.73 -15.65 -5.86
C PRO A 109 12.75 -14.33 -6.65
N LEU A 110 12.90 -13.22 -5.93
CA LEU A 110 13.08 -11.88 -6.52
C LEU A 110 14.56 -11.53 -6.60
N GLN A 111 14.95 -10.85 -7.68
CA GLN A 111 16.34 -10.47 -7.97
C GLN A 111 16.69 -9.11 -7.37
N PRO A 112 17.94 -8.89 -6.93
CA PRO A 112 18.39 -7.61 -6.43
C PRO A 112 18.29 -6.51 -7.49
N ASP A 113 18.04 -5.29 -7.03
CA ASP A 113 17.99 -4.05 -7.79
C ASP A 113 16.98 -4.00 -8.95
N GLN A 114 16.12 -5.01 -9.06
CA GLN A 114 14.93 -5.00 -9.92
C GLN A 114 13.74 -4.36 -9.19
N GLU A 115 12.98 -3.50 -9.87
CA GLU A 115 11.76 -2.93 -9.30
C GLU A 115 10.55 -3.86 -9.48
N TYR A 116 9.79 -4.02 -8.40
CA TYR A 116 8.60 -4.84 -8.31
C TYR A 116 7.41 -4.05 -7.79
N VAL A 117 6.20 -4.52 -8.08
CA VAL A 117 4.94 -4.03 -7.54
C VAL A 117 4.32 -5.15 -6.71
N TYR A 118 3.99 -4.85 -5.47
CA TYR A 118 3.17 -5.70 -4.62
C TYR A 118 1.76 -5.14 -4.55
N THR A 119 0.74 -6.02 -4.60
CA THR A 119 -0.67 -5.63 -4.44
C THR A 119 -1.38 -6.62 -3.53
N ASN A 120 -2.04 -6.13 -2.48
CA ASN A 120 -2.88 -6.96 -1.61
C ASN A 120 -4.26 -6.32 -1.46
N ILE A 121 -5.30 -7.15 -1.55
CA ILE A 121 -6.70 -6.78 -1.32
C ILE A 121 -7.16 -7.55 -0.10
N PHE A 122 -7.52 -6.84 0.97
CA PHE A 122 -7.87 -7.45 2.24
C PHE A 122 -9.14 -6.82 2.85
N PRO A 123 -9.95 -7.61 3.59
CA PRO A 123 -11.14 -7.10 4.25
C PRO A 123 -10.79 -6.28 5.50
N ILE A 124 -11.59 -5.26 5.76
CA ILE A 124 -11.64 -4.58 7.06
C ILE A 124 -12.78 -5.20 7.84
N GLU A 125 -12.45 -6.07 8.78
CA GLU A 125 -13.43 -6.89 9.47
C GLU A 125 -14.41 -6.06 10.31
N SER A 126 -15.66 -6.51 10.35
CA SER A 126 -16.76 -5.79 11.03
C SER A 126 -16.58 -5.73 12.56
N TYR A 127 -15.90 -6.73 13.13
CA TYR A 127 -15.61 -6.83 14.56
C TYR A 127 -14.43 -5.98 15.04
N TYR A 128 -13.61 -5.40 14.14
CA TYR A 128 -12.51 -4.52 14.56
C TYR A 128 -13.03 -3.32 15.35
N PRO A 129 -12.33 -2.80 16.38
CA PRO A 129 -12.81 -1.64 17.14
C PRO A 129 -12.80 -0.36 16.29
N GLN A 130 -13.69 0.59 16.59
CA GLN A 130 -13.66 1.92 15.96
C GLN A 130 -12.64 2.78 16.70
N VAL A 131 -11.52 3.07 16.06
CA VAL A 131 -10.37 3.70 16.74
C VAL A 131 -9.45 4.38 15.72
N ASN A 132 -8.71 5.40 16.18
CA ASN A 132 -7.56 5.93 15.46
C ASN A 132 -6.37 5.01 15.69
N LEU A 133 -5.61 4.74 14.64
CA LEU A 133 -4.48 3.84 14.70
C LEU A 133 -3.42 4.26 13.68
N ARG A 134 -2.23 3.70 13.82
CA ARG A 134 -1.19 3.75 12.80
C ARG A 134 -0.99 2.35 12.26
N VAL A 135 -1.20 2.17 10.96
CA VAL A 135 -0.92 0.90 10.28
C VAL A 135 0.56 0.85 10.03
N HIS A 136 1.23 -0.18 10.52
CA HIS A 136 2.57 -0.55 10.11
C HIS A 136 2.47 -1.63 9.03
N TRP A 137 3.23 -1.49 7.95
CA TRP A 137 3.35 -2.50 6.91
C TRP A 137 4.81 -2.70 6.52
N ALA A 138 5.30 -3.92 6.69
CA ALA A 138 6.58 -4.38 6.18
C ALA A 138 6.43 -5.63 5.30
N LEU A 139 7.30 -5.75 4.29
CA LEU A 139 7.55 -7.02 3.61
C LEU A 139 8.88 -7.58 4.10
N HIS A 140 8.84 -8.70 4.81
CA HIS A 140 9.98 -9.30 5.47
C HIS A 140 10.52 -10.50 4.69
N ASP A 141 11.83 -10.56 4.45
CA ASP A 141 12.47 -11.65 3.68
C ASP A 141 12.94 -12.85 4.54
N GLY A 142 12.64 -12.82 5.83
CA GLY A 142 13.10 -13.78 6.85
C GLY A 142 14.36 -13.32 7.60
N LYS A 143 15.00 -12.22 7.16
CA LYS A 143 16.14 -11.61 7.84
C LYS A 143 15.93 -10.12 8.09
N ARG A 144 15.27 -9.43 7.15
CA ARG A 144 15.10 -7.98 7.16
C ARG A 144 13.86 -7.56 6.39
N ASP A 145 13.48 -6.32 6.61
CA ASP A 145 12.41 -5.70 5.85
C ASP A 145 12.98 -5.20 4.51
N VAL A 146 12.31 -5.59 3.43
CA VAL A 146 12.63 -5.17 2.06
C VAL A 146 12.02 -3.79 1.78
N ILE A 147 10.90 -3.50 2.42
CA ILE A 147 10.26 -2.19 2.49
C ILE A 147 9.46 -2.14 3.80
N CYS A 148 9.40 -0.96 4.42
CA CYS A 148 8.65 -0.72 5.65
C CYS A 148 8.07 0.70 5.65
N PHE A 149 6.79 0.83 5.94
CA PHE A 149 6.13 2.12 6.08
C PHE A 149 4.98 2.11 7.08
N GLU A 150 4.61 3.31 7.51
CA GLU A 150 3.52 3.55 8.44
C GLU A 150 2.49 4.51 7.86
N VAL A 151 1.20 4.25 8.10
CA VAL A 151 0.11 5.08 7.60
C VAL A 151 -0.87 5.42 8.72
N PRO A 152 -1.17 6.71 8.98
CA PRO A 152 -2.23 7.10 9.89
C PRO A 152 -3.58 6.64 9.34
N ALA A 153 -4.38 5.98 10.16
CA ALA A 153 -5.67 5.46 9.77
C ALA A 153 -6.72 5.59 10.86
N VAL A 154 -7.98 5.40 10.47
CA VAL A 154 -9.11 5.30 11.38
C VAL A 154 -10.04 4.19 10.94
N ILE A 155 -10.40 3.31 11.85
CA ILE A 155 -11.44 2.31 11.61
C ILE A 155 -12.80 2.96 11.87
N SER A 156 -13.63 3.01 10.82
CA SER A 156 -14.92 3.71 10.82
C SER A 156 -16.09 2.73 10.76
N PRO A 157 -17.30 3.13 11.23
CA PRO A 157 -18.51 2.35 11.05
C PRO A 157 -18.73 1.94 9.59
N GLY A 158 -19.23 0.72 9.37
CA GLY A 158 -19.65 0.25 8.06
C GLY A 158 -20.93 0.94 7.60
N LYS A 159 -21.26 0.82 6.31
CA LYS A 159 -22.57 1.25 5.81
C LYS A 159 -23.64 0.34 6.43
N LYS A 160 -24.69 0.92 7.02
CA LYS A 160 -25.87 0.14 7.41
C LYS A 160 -26.45 -0.48 6.13
N LYS A 161 -26.60 -1.80 6.10
CA LYS A 161 -27.46 -2.44 5.09
C LYS A 161 -28.88 -2.00 5.45
N ALA A 162 -29.50 -1.22 4.57
CA ALA A 162 -30.90 -0.84 4.69
C ALA A 162 -31.79 -2.07 4.50
#